data_AF-A0A453BAX1-F1
#
_entry.id   AF-A0A453BAX1-F1
#
_cell.length_a   1.000
_cell.length_b   1.000
_cell.length_c   1.000
_cell.angle_alpha   90.00
_cell.angle_beta   90.00
_cell.angle_gamma   90.00
#
_symmetry.space_group_name_H-M   'P 1'
#
loop_
_entity.id
_entity.type
_entity.pdbx_description
1 polymer ?
#
loop_
_entity_poly.entity_id
_entity_poly.type
_entity_poly.pdbx_seq_one_letter_code
_entity_poly.pdbx_strand_id
1 'polypeptide(L)'
;MVERVYQIAEGCISDIMEYFPCHHDKSSSGQENLQPESFLAGIYYFRICSYTEQIAVINYLEKFLGEHKDVRIVIIDSVTFHFRQDFDDLALRTRVLCGLSLKLMKLSKSYNLAKGVAL
;
A
#
# COMPACT_ATOMS: atom_id res chain seq x y z
N MET A 1 5.26 0.84 -20.39
CA MET A 1 5.01 1.22 -18.99
C MET A 1 5.44 0.11 -18.03
N VAL A 2 5.25 -1.18 -18.38
CA VAL A 2 5.75 -2.35 -17.63
C VAL A 2 7.28 -2.35 -17.48
N GLU A 3 8.02 -2.05 -18.55
CA GLU A 3 9.49 -1.96 -18.51
C GLU A 3 10.02 -0.99 -17.44
N ARG A 4 9.33 0.14 -17.22
CA ARG A 4 9.73 1.11 -16.19
C ARG A 4 9.53 0.55 -14.78
N VAL A 5 8.46 -0.19 -14.54
CA VAL A 5 8.20 -0.82 -13.24
C VAL A 5 9.26 -1.89 -12.94
N TYR A 6 9.64 -2.63 -13.97
CA TYR A 6 10.71 -3.61 -13.88
C TYR A 6 12.07 -2.97 -13.55
N GLN A 7 12.45 -1.91 -14.28
CA GLN A 7 13.68 -1.16 -14.00
C GLN A 7 13.71 -0.54 -12.60
N ILE A 8 12.56 -0.05 -12.10
CA ILE A 8 12.45 0.46 -10.73
C ILE A 8 12.66 -0.68 -9.73
N ALA A 9 12.07 -1.85 -9.95
CA ALA A 9 12.26 -3.01 -9.08
C ALA A 9 13.74 -3.44 -9.06
N GLU A 10 14.42 -3.49 -10.22
CA GLU A 10 15.85 -3.79 -10.31
C GLU A 10 16.70 -2.78 -9.52
N GLY A 11 16.41 -1.48 -9.67
CA GLY A 11 17.08 -0.43 -8.91
C GLY A 11 16.87 -0.58 -7.40
N CYS A 12 15.63 -0.79 -6.96
CA CYS A 12 15.33 -0.99 -5.54
C CYS A 12 16.02 -2.24 -4.97
N ILE A 13 16.05 -3.35 -5.71
CA ILE A 13 16.76 -4.56 -5.29
C ILE A 13 18.26 -4.29 -5.15
N SER A 14 18.85 -3.58 -6.11
CA SER A 14 20.27 -3.21 -6.08
C SER A 14 20.59 -2.36 -4.86
N ASP A 15 19.78 -1.34 -4.58
CA ASP A 15 19.93 -0.47 -3.40
C ASP A 15 19.78 -1.28 -2.09
N ILE A 16 18.81 -2.19 -2.03
CA ILE A 16 18.61 -3.04 -0.84
C ILE A 16 19.85 -3.91 -0.59
N MET A 17 20.42 -4.50 -1.63
CA MET A 17 21.63 -5.33 -1.53
C MET A 17 22.86 -4.53 -1.12
N GLU A 18 22.99 -3.28 -1.58
CA GLU A 18 24.11 -2.40 -1.28
C GLU A 18 24.05 -1.83 0.15
N TYR A 19 22.89 -1.30 0.56
CA TYR A 19 22.74 -0.58 1.84
C TYR A 19 22.33 -1.46 3.01
N PHE A 20 21.75 -2.64 2.75
CA PHE A 20 21.35 -3.59 3.80
C PHE A 20 21.98 -4.97 3.55
N PRO A 21 23.32 -5.10 3.60
CA PRO A 21 23.98 -6.39 3.48
C PRO A 21 23.45 -7.31 4.58
N CYS A 22 22.79 -8.39 4.17
CA CYS A 22 21.94 -9.24 5.00
C CYS A 22 22.55 -9.56 6.39
N HIS A 23 21.95 -9.03 7.46
CA HIS A 23 22.10 -9.53 8.82
C HIS A 23 20.90 -10.43 9.18
N HIS A 24 20.71 -11.55 8.48
CA HIS A 24 19.91 -12.66 9.02
C HIS A 24 20.31 -14.00 8.39
N ASP A 25 20.50 -14.98 9.27
CA ASP A 25 20.88 -16.37 9.02
C ASP A 25 20.30 -17.02 7.76
N LYS A 26 21.23 -17.71 7.07
CA LYS A 26 21.11 -18.89 6.19
C LYS A 26 19.75 -19.64 6.21
N SER A 27 18.69 -19.01 5.76
CA SER A 27 17.51 -19.67 5.22
C SER A 27 17.53 -19.45 3.71
N SER A 28 17.65 -20.55 2.98
CA SER A 28 17.81 -20.64 1.53
C SER A 28 16.67 -20.01 0.69
N SER A 29 15.66 -19.42 1.31
CA SER A 29 14.52 -18.76 0.67
C SER A 29 14.70 -17.25 0.43
N GLY A 30 15.74 -16.62 0.99
CA GLY A 30 15.96 -15.17 0.85
C GLY A 30 16.46 -14.73 -0.54
N GLN A 31 17.11 -15.62 -1.30
CA GLN A 31 17.71 -15.27 -2.59
C GLN A 31 16.72 -15.36 -3.77
N GLU A 32 15.67 -16.17 -3.66
CA GLU A 32 14.60 -16.24 -4.69
C GLU A 32 13.69 -15.00 -4.68
N ASN A 33 13.65 -14.27 -3.56
CA ASN A 33 12.91 -13.02 -3.39
C ASN A 33 13.59 -11.78 -4.01
N LEU A 34 14.80 -11.93 -4.55
CA LEU A 34 15.59 -10.83 -5.14
C LEU A 34 15.56 -10.84 -6.68
N GLN A 35 14.62 -11.55 -7.29
CA GLN A 35 14.27 -11.36 -8.70
C GLN A 35 13.17 -10.30 -8.82
N PRO A 36 13.22 -9.40 -9.83
CA PRO A 36 12.22 -8.36 -10.01
C PRO A 36 10.77 -8.88 -10.08
N GLU A 37 10.55 -10.04 -10.68
CA GLU A 37 9.23 -10.66 -10.78
C GLU A 37 8.69 -11.08 -9.41
N SER A 38 9.51 -11.72 -8.58
CA SER A 38 9.17 -12.09 -7.20
C SER A 38 8.91 -10.86 -6.34
N PHE A 39 9.73 -9.81 -6.51
CA PHE A 39 9.56 -8.54 -5.82
C PHE A 39 8.22 -7.88 -6.17
N LEU A 40 7.89 -7.80 -7.46
CA LEU A 40 6.64 -7.22 -7.93
C LEU A 40 5.41 -8.07 -7.58
N ALA A 41 5.56 -9.40 -7.52
CA ALA A 41 4.49 -10.31 -7.10
C ALA A 41 4.06 -10.09 -5.64
N GLY A 42 4.94 -9.54 -4.80
CA GLY A 42 4.61 -9.15 -3.41
C GLY A 42 3.79 -7.86 -3.30
N ILE A 43 3.52 -7.16 -4.40
CA ILE A 43 2.82 -5.87 -4.41
C ILE A 43 1.38 -6.05 -4.91
N TYR A 44 0.42 -5.80 -4.02
CA TYR A 44 -1.00 -5.74 -4.37
C TYR A 44 -1.37 -4.32 -4.82
N TYR A 45 -1.93 -4.19 -6.02
CA TYR A 45 -2.27 -2.90 -6.61
C TYR A 45 -3.79 -2.77 -6.86
N PHE A 46 -4.35 -1.67 -6.38
CA PHE A 46 -5.75 -1.28 -6.61
C PHE A 46 -5.78 0.10 -7.26
N ARG A 47 -6.33 0.20 -8.46
CA ARG A 47 -6.58 1.49 -9.11
C ARG A 47 -7.95 2.01 -8.67
N ILE A 48 -7.94 3.20 -8.09
CA ILE A 48 -9.16 3.90 -7.64
C ILE A 48 -9.46 5.01 -8.65
N CYS A 49 -10.71 5.10 -9.07
CA CYS A 49 -11.18 6.07 -10.07
C CYS A 49 -12.19 7.08 -9.50
N SER A 50 -12.68 6.88 -8.27
CA SER A 50 -13.66 7.77 -7.63
C SER A 50 -13.59 7.73 -6.10
N TYR A 51 -14.18 8.73 -5.44
CA TYR A 51 -14.20 8.78 -3.97
C TYR A 51 -15.06 7.66 -3.37
N THR A 52 -16.09 7.21 -4.10
CA THR A 52 -16.94 6.08 -3.70
C THR A 52 -16.18 4.77 -3.76
N GLU A 53 -15.39 4.55 -4.82
CA GLU A 53 -14.47 3.41 -4.91
C GLU A 53 -13.42 3.43 -3.79
N GLN A 54 -12.88 4.61 -3.45
CA GLN A 54 -11.93 4.75 -2.36
C GLN A 54 -12.54 4.31 -1.02
N ILE A 55 -13.78 4.72 -0.74
CA ILE A 55 -14.53 4.30 0.45
C ILE A 55 -14.75 2.79 0.44
N ALA A 56 -15.15 2.23 -0.71
CA ALA A 56 -15.40 0.79 -0.84
C ALA A 56 -14.14 -0.04 -0.58
N VAL A 57 -12.99 0.36 -1.14
CA VAL A 57 -11.72 -0.34 -0.93
C VAL A 57 -11.23 -0.24 0.50
N ILE A 58 -11.32 0.92 1.14
CA ILE A 58 -10.96 1.06 2.57
C ILE A 58 -11.87 0.22 3.45
N ASN A 59 -13.14 0.05 3.07
CA ASN A 59 -14.06 -0.83 3.77
C ASN A 59 -13.74 -2.32 3.58
N TYR A 60 -13.31 -2.70 2.38
CA TYR A 60 -12.89 -4.06 2.04
C TYR A 60 -11.53 -4.44 2.65
N LEU A 61 -10.67 -3.46 2.92
CA LEU A 61 -9.29 -3.66 3.35
C LEU A 61 -9.16 -4.54 4.60
N GLU A 62 -10.10 -4.46 5.54
CA GLU A 62 -10.11 -5.32 6.74
C GLU A 62 -10.20 -6.81 6.38
N LYS A 63 -11.11 -7.16 5.45
CA LYS A 63 -11.26 -8.52 4.96
C LYS A 63 -10.02 -8.97 4.20
N PHE A 64 -9.51 -8.11 3.30
CA PHE A 64 -8.31 -8.38 2.52
C PHE A 64 -7.09 -8.69 3.42
N LEU A 65 -6.84 -7.86 4.43
CA LEU A 65 -5.73 -8.09 5.38
C LEU A 65 -5.94 -9.36 6.23
N GLY A 66 -7.18 -9.79 6.45
CA GLY A 66 -7.50 -11.06 7.08
C GLY A 66 -7.11 -12.27 6.23
N GLU A 67 -7.24 -12.16 4.90
CA GLU A 67 -6.88 -13.18 3.92
C GLU A 67 -5.36 -13.15 3.60
N HIS A 68 -4.74 -11.98 3.61
CA HIS A 68 -3.33 -11.75 3.27
C HIS A 68 -2.53 -11.24 4.48
N LYS A 69 -2.18 -12.16 5.40
CA LYS A 69 -1.53 -11.84 6.69
C LYS A 69 -0.05 -11.43 6.57
N ASP A 70 0.55 -11.66 5.42
CA ASP A 70 1.92 -11.32 5.05
C ASP A 70 2.09 -9.84 4.67
N VAL A 71 1.00 -9.13 4.42
CA VAL A 71 1.03 -7.69 4.13
C VAL A 71 1.47 -6.92 5.38
N ARG A 72 2.50 -6.07 5.24
CA ARG A 72 3.06 -5.26 6.34
C ARG A 72 2.96 -3.75 6.12
N ILE A 73 2.69 -3.34 4.88
CA ILE A 73 2.61 -1.93 4.49
C ILE A 73 1.40 -1.71 3.59
N VAL A 74 0.68 -0.62 3.85
CA VAL A 74 -0.39 -0.11 2.97
C VAL A 74 -0.06 1.32 2.59
N ILE A 75 -0.02 1.60 1.29
CA ILE A 75 0.24 2.93 0.74
C ILE A 75 -1.02 3.42 0.01
N ILE A 76 -1.44 4.64 0.33
CA ILE A 76 -2.55 5.31 -0.36
C ILE A 76 -2.01 6.59 -0.98
N ASP A 77 -1.94 6.60 -2.31
CA ASP A 77 -1.53 7.75 -3.11
C ASP A 77 -2.65 8.10 -4.11
N SER A 78 -3.50 9.11 -3.87
CA SER A 78 -3.55 9.98 -2.68
C SER A 78 -4.91 9.95 -2.00
N VAL A 79 -4.94 10.27 -0.71
CA VAL A 79 -6.18 10.15 0.08
C VAL A 79 -7.22 11.19 -0.31
N THR A 80 -6.81 12.37 -0.79
CA THR A 80 -7.74 13.48 -0.99
C THR A 80 -8.07 13.77 -2.46
N PHE A 81 -7.33 13.22 -3.42
CA PHE A 81 -7.49 13.56 -4.84
C PHE A 81 -8.94 13.44 -5.34
N HIS A 82 -9.57 12.28 -5.15
CA HIS A 82 -10.95 12.06 -5.61
C HIS A 82 -12.00 12.85 -4.83
N PHE A 83 -11.68 13.33 -3.62
CA PHE A 83 -12.60 14.14 -2.80
C PHE A 83 -12.57 15.63 -3.16
N ARG A 84 -11.60 16.08 -3.97
CA ARG A 84 -11.46 17.49 -4.35
C ARG A 84 -12.29 17.89 -5.57
N GLN A 85 -12.59 16.95 -6.47
CA GLN A 85 -13.17 17.27 -7.79
C GLN A 85 -14.71 17.32 -7.78
N ASP A 86 -15.37 16.39 -7.10
CA ASP A 86 -16.84 16.20 -7.21
C ASP A 86 -17.54 16.10 -5.83
N PHE A 87 -17.20 16.99 -4.89
CA PHE A 87 -17.73 16.93 -3.53
C PHE A 87 -18.30 18.29 -3.07
N ASP A 88 -19.59 18.51 -3.36
CA ASP A 88 -20.29 19.79 -3.13
C ASP A 88 -20.38 20.17 -1.65
N ASP A 89 -20.65 19.19 -0.78
CA ASP A 89 -20.76 19.42 0.66
C ASP A 89 -19.40 19.24 1.36
N LEU A 90 -18.75 20.37 1.65
CA LEU A 90 -17.44 20.42 2.33
C LEU A 90 -17.48 19.84 3.76
N ALA A 91 -18.61 19.96 4.45
CA ALA A 91 -18.76 19.43 5.80
C ALA A 91 -18.88 17.90 5.76
N LEU A 92 -19.67 17.37 4.83
CA LEU A 92 -19.76 15.94 4.57
C LEU A 92 -18.41 15.38 4.10
N ARG A 93 -17.69 16.09 3.22
CA ARG A 93 -16.34 15.69 2.77
C ARG A 93 -15.40 15.49 3.94
N THR A 94 -15.38 16.47 4.85
CA THR A 94 -14.53 16.44 6.04
C THR A 94 -14.90 15.27 6.94
N ARG A 95 -16.21 15.05 7.17
CA ARG A 95 -16.69 13.91 7.97
C ARG A 95 -16.27 12.57 7.39
N VAL A 96 -16.40 12.40 6.07
CA VAL A 96 -16.01 11.16 5.38
C VAL A 96 -14.50 10.94 5.47
N LEU A 97 -13.68 11.95 5.15
CA LEU A 97 -12.22 11.86 5.24
C LEU A 97 -11.74 11.54 6.67
N CYS A 98 -12.34 12.18 7.69
CA CYS A 98 -12.06 11.85 9.08
C CYS A 98 -12.43 10.40 9.41
N GLY A 99 -13.59 9.93 8.95
CA GLY A 99 -14.01 8.54 9.13
C GLY A 99 -13.06 7.53 8.50
N LEU A 100 -12.61 7.78 7.26
CA LEU A 100 -11.64 6.95 6.56
C LEU A 100 -10.29 6.94 7.29
N SER A 101 -9.82 8.11 7.73
CA SER A 101 -8.58 8.23 8.51
C SER A 101 -8.64 7.38 9.78
N LEU A 102 -9.72 7.50 10.57
CA LEU A 102 -9.92 6.72 11.79
C LEU A 102 -9.96 5.21 11.50
N LYS A 103 -10.60 4.79 10.40
CA LYS A 103 -10.64 3.38 10.00
C LYS A 103 -9.24 2.86 9.66
N LEU A 104 -8.44 3.62 8.91
CA LEU A 104 -7.04 3.28 8.61
C LEU A 104 -6.19 3.25 9.88
N MET A 105 -6.43 4.16 10.86
CA MET A 105 -5.76 4.09 12.17
C MET A 105 -6.08 2.79 12.91
N LYS A 106 -7.35 2.37 12.90
CA LYS A 106 -7.78 1.13 13.53
C LYS A 106 -7.12 -0.09 12.87
N LEU A 107 -7.16 -0.17 11.54
CA LEU A 107 -6.54 -1.27 10.79
C LEU A 107 -5.03 -1.37 11.03
N SER A 108 -4.32 -0.24 11.00
CA SER A 108 -2.88 -0.19 11.28
C SER A 108 -2.54 -0.74 12.67
N LYS A 109 -3.35 -0.44 13.69
CA LYS A 109 -3.17 -0.99 15.03
C LYS A 109 -3.52 -2.48 15.11
N SER A 110 -4.64 -2.89 14.53
CA SER A 110 -5.13 -4.28 14.61
C SER A 110 -4.23 -5.28 13.90
N TYR A 111 -3.60 -4.87 12.80
CA TYR A 111 -2.76 -5.74 11.97
C TYR A 111 -1.26 -5.41 12.09
N ASN A 112 -0.87 -4.50 12.99
CA ASN A 112 0.51 -4.02 13.15
C ASN A 112 1.16 -3.57 11.82
N LEU A 113 0.42 -2.80 11.03
CA LEU A 113 0.80 -2.35 9.70
C LEU A 113 1.40 -0.95 9.72
N ALA A 114 2.42 -0.75 8.90
CA ALA A 114 2.86 0.58 8.49
C ALA A 114 1.84 1.16 7.48
N LYS A 115 1.56 2.45 7.60
CA LYS A 115 0.67 3.17 6.67
C LYS A 115 1.38 4.39 6.10
N GLY A 116 1.40 4.50 4.78
CA GLY A 116 1.84 5.68 4.05
C GLY A 116 0.64 6.37 3.41
N VAL A 117 0.49 7.67 3.63
CA VAL A 117 -0.58 8.47 3.03
C VAL A 117 0.04 9.66 2.31
N ALA A 118 -0.16 9.74 0.99
CA ALA A 118 0.10 10.95 0.24
C ALA A 118 -1.14 11.86 0.28
N LEU A 119 -0.93 13.17 0.46
CA LEU A 119 -2.00 14.17 0.65
C LEU A 119 -2.36 14.92 -0.62
#